data_AF-A0A1V4VCX5-F1
#
_entry.id   AF-A0A1V4VCX5-F1
#
_cell.length_a   1.000
_cell.length_b   1.000
_cell.length_c   1.000
_cell.angle_alpha   90.00
_cell.angle_beta   90.00
_cell.angle_gamma   90.00
#
_symmetry.space_group_name_H-M   'P 1'
#
loop_
_entity.id
_entity.type
_entity.pdbx_description
1 polymer ?
#
loop_
_entity_poly.entity_id
_entity_poly.type
_entity_poly.pdbx_seq_one_letter_code
_entity_poly.pdbx_strand_id
1 'polypeptide(L)'
;MNNSDNSVSSTCADEKLSPAVGIHYSSDISRRWEKINADMRQIQVSGVQGTDISAVYANTSTRRKIPPDNPLPTVGFSCMTREPADDEIPHLVDDAIAQVLGPRGLSEIIKRGDRVVIKVNVVGPSQGLPGEKGRGIISDPRIVRYVAGKVREIIGFDGSADLKVIDATFTPEKNPSDKNNPQSFYYARLQRSAGNSVEANDICYDYDADGILDGGSGAKLVNLDSVQKSDRFLAVVDEPIRGRSEVWLPKFLRTKDQAQGESEYCDVYIGIPILKSHGLCGTTGALKLHWGSMLGLLEKQEHAGYGFGTGDIRMFLDYLCALNRARGFDLVIMDALTGNRSGPANKVEDKDAKTDFILVNAILCSRDSVAIDTVETLLSGYQLDSVPLLESAFRDGIGINKPAHIDLLGFDAFANHKQWLREHYPGCEARSYPFENGWGNAKIQDDFNAPVDVKVSCKREGTGYVFEYTASEPTPCIHKLARIDLLVNGTVVQRIFDNLNGGRVAIDLAEYRGQNVRCRIAAWDMALNCTLSEETEMKVD
;
A
#
# COMPACT_ATOMS: atom_id res chain seq x y z
N MET A 1 13.39 -80.73 -50.77
CA MET A 1 14.59 -80.96 -49.94
C MET A 1 15.18 -79.60 -49.59
N ASN A 2 15.24 -79.31 -48.29
CA ASN A 2 15.99 -78.29 -47.54
C ASN A 2 16.06 -76.81 -48.01
N ASN A 3 15.52 -75.96 -47.11
CA ASN A 3 16.11 -74.77 -46.45
C ASN A 3 16.76 -73.67 -47.33
N SER A 4 16.63 -72.37 -47.07
CA SER A 4 16.00 -71.60 -45.99
C SER A 4 15.94 -70.11 -46.42
N ASP A 5 15.24 -69.34 -45.60
CA ASP A 5 15.40 -67.90 -45.33
C ASP A 5 14.63 -66.86 -46.17
N ASN A 6 13.43 -66.66 -45.64
CA ASN A 6 12.91 -65.41 -45.07
C ASN A 6 12.46 -64.28 -46.01
N SER A 7 11.13 -64.22 -46.03
CA SER A 7 10.17 -63.35 -46.66
C SER A 7 10.28 -61.86 -46.34
N VAL A 8 10.08 -61.10 -47.41
CA VAL A 8 9.68 -59.69 -47.48
C VAL A 8 8.22 -59.52 -47.06
N SER A 9 7.89 -58.49 -46.28
CA SER A 9 6.66 -57.70 -46.52
C SER A 9 6.73 -56.33 -45.85
N SER A 10 6.38 -55.31 -46.64
CA SER A 10 6.20 -53.91 -46.26
C SER A 10 4.80 -53.68 -45.69
N THR A 11 4.66 -52.89 -44.62
CA THR A 11 3.46 -52.07 -44.36
C THR A 11 3.76 -50.98 -43.32
N CYS A 12 3.19 -49.82 -43.55
CA CYS A 12 3.17 -48.62 -42.70
C CYS A 12 2.82 -48.92 -41.23
N ALA A 13 3.45 -48.20 -40.30
CA ALA A 13 3.25 -48.34 -38.86
C ALA A 13 2.27 -47.28 -38.35
N ASP A 14 1.12 -47.74 -37.85
CA ASP A 14 0.25 -47.01 -36.92
C ASP A 14 0.68 -47.25 -35.47
N GLU A 15 0.62 -46.16 -34.71
CA GLU A 15 0.32 -45.98 -33.28
C GLU A 15 0.60 -47.14 -32.30
N LYS A 16 1.57 -46.90 -31.40
CA LYS A 16 1.52 -47.41 -30.03
C LYS A 16 1.85 -46.30 -29.04
N LEU A 17 0.82 -45.93 -28.27
CA LEU A 17 0.89 -45.13 -27.04
C LEU A 17 1.93 -45.70 -26.06
N SER A 18 2.87 -44.86 -25.63
CA SER A 18 3.69 -45.08 -24.43
C SER A 18 3.02 -44.40 -23.23
N PRO A 19 3.02 -45.03 -22.04
CA PRO A 19 2.31 -44.49 -20.88
C PRO A 19 3.02 -43.24 -20.34
N ALA A 20 2.21 -42.24 -19.97
CA ALA A 20 2.66 -41.04 -19.28
C ALA A 20 3.41 -41.42 -18.00
N VAL A 21 4.73 -41.18 -17.99
CA VAL A 21 5.54 -41.24 -16.77
C VAL A 21 5.16 -40.01 -15.95
N GLY A 22 4.34 -40.24 -14.92
CA GLY A 22 4.01 -39.23 -13.92
C GLY A 22 5.28 -38.75 -13.23
N ILE A 23 5.56 -37.46 -13.31
CA ILE A 23 6.65 -36.82 -12.59
C ILE A 23 6.25 -36.74 -11.11
N HIS A 24 7.00 -37.42 -10.24
CA HIS A 24 6.85 -37.31 -8.79
C HIS A 24 7.34 -35.93 -8.31
N TYR A 25 6.42 -35.11 -7.81
CA TYR A 25 6.61 -33.68 -7.50
C TYR A 25 7.34 -33.36 -6.17
N SER A 26 7.80 -34.33 -5.37
CA SER A 26 8.21 -34.03 -3.98
C SER A 26 9.71 -33.82 -3.72
N SER A 27 10.62 -34.29 -4.59
CA SER A 27 12.08 -34.20 -4.33
C SER A 27 12.78 -33.01 -4.99
N ASP A 28 12.17 -32.40 -6.01
CA ASP A 28 12.77 -31.30 -6.78
C ASP A 28 12.53 -29.93 -6.12
N ILE A 29 11.47 -29.81 -5.32
CA ILE A 29 11.12 -28.58 -4.60
C ILE A 29 12.16 -28.28 -3.52
N SER A 30 12.55 -29.26 -2.69
CA SER A 30 13.53 -29.05 -1.62
C SER A 30 14.94 -28.73 -2.16
N ARG A 31 15.33 -29.36 -3.27
CA ARG A 31 16.61 -29.07 -3.94
C ARG A 31 16.60 -27.71 -4.64
N ARG A 32 15.44 -27.30 -5.17
CA ARG A 32 15.20 -25.93 -5.62
C ARG A 32 15.20 -24.93 -4.47
N TRP A 33 14.68 -25.26 -3.29
CA TRP A 33 14.75 -24.43 -2.08
C TRP A 33 16.18 -24.22 -1.59
N GLU A 34 16.99 -25.29 -1.55
CA GLU A 34 18.41 -25.17 -1.21
C GLU A 34 19.15 -24.29 -2.22
N LYS A 35 18.84 -24.43 -3.50
CA LYS A 35 19.37 -23.56 -4.55
C LYS A 35 18.85 -22.12 -4.44
N ILE A 36 17.56 -21.89 -4.17
CA ILE A 36 16.97 -20.56 -3.98
C ILE A 36 17.58 -19.89 -2.75
N ASN A 37 17.70 -20.58 -1.63
CA ASN A 37 18.34 -20.05 -0.43
C ASN A 37 19.83 -19.82 -0.66
N ALA A 38 20.52 -20.71 -1.39
CA ALA A 38 21.93 -20.51 -1.75
C ALA A 38 22.11 -19.31 -2.71
N ASP A 39 21.24 -19.17 -3.71
CA ASP A 39 21.22 -18.06 -4.66
C ASP A 39 20.86 -16.76 -3.95
N MET A 40 19.84 -16.73 -3.07
CA MET A 40 19.49 -15.59 -2.21
C MET A 40 20.61 -15.20 -1.24
N ARG A 41 21.36 -16.17 -0.71
CA ARG A 41 22.54 -15.93 0.14
C ARG A 41 23.75 -15.45 -0.67
N GLN A 42 23.82 -15.78 -1.97
CA GLN A 42 24.88 -15.34 -2.90
C GLN A 42 24.56 -14.03 -3.62
N ILE A 43 23.28 -13.67 -3.74
CA ILE A 43 22.85 -12.32 -4.06
C ILE A 43 23.26 -11.46 -2.87
N GLN A 44 24.47 -10.89 -2.94
CA GLN A 44 24.65 -9.58 -2.38
C GLN A 44 23.56 -8.73 -3.01
N VAL A 45 22.51 -8.41 -2.26
CA VAL A 45 21.57 -7.35 -2.65
C VAL A 45 22.35 -6.04 -2.50
N SER A 46 23.40 -5.86 -3.31
CA SER A 46 23.82 -4.54 -3.73
C SER A 46 22.59 -3.96 -4.38
N GLY A 47 22.12 -2.82 -3.86
CA GLY A 47 20.93 -2.14 -4.33
C GLY A 47 20.76 -2.23 -5.85
N VAL A 48 19.51 -2.44 -6.29
CA VAL A 48 19.12 -2.70 -7.68
C VAL A 48 19.99 -1.88 -8.64
N GLN A 49 20.84 -2.54 -9.41
CA GLN A 49 21.54 -1.87 -10.50
C GLN A 49 20.51 -1.42 -11.53
N GLY A 50 20.39 -0.10 -11.74
CA GLY A 50 19.74 0.44 -12.94
C GLY A 50 18.27 0.85 -12.86
N THR A 51 17.71 1.14 -11.68
CA THR A 51 16.38 1.78 -11.60
C THR A 51 16.38 3.11 -10.87
N ASP A 52 17.04 4.09 -11.47
CA ASP A 52 16.62 5.47 -11.26
C ASP A 52 15.28 5.72 -12.01
N ILE A 53 14.64 6.84 -11.71
CA ILE A 53 13.42 7.27 -12.41
C ILE A 53 13.60 7.29 -13.94
N SER A 54 14.81 7.57 -14.45
CA SER A 54 15.03 7.65 -15.90
C SER A 54 14.82 6.29 -16.58
N ALA A 55 15.17 5.20 -15.91
CA ALA A 55 14.99 3.84 -16.42
C ALA A 55 13.51 3.43 -16.52
N VAL A 56 12.62 4.03 -15.73
CA VAL A 56 11.15 3.83 -15.82
C VAL A 56 10.60 4.33 -17.17
N TYR A 57 11.27 5.32 -17.78
CA TYR A 57 10.86 5.92 -19.05
C TYR A 57 11.63 5.39 -20.27
N ALA A 58 12.47 4.36 -20.11
CA ALA A 58 13.38 3.88 -21.16
C ALA A 58 12.69 3.56 -22.51
N ASN A 59 11.41 3.16 -22.48
CA ASN A 59 10.61 2.85 -23.68
C ASN A 59 9.43 3.81 -23.91
N THR A 60 9.26 4.83 -23.05
CA THR A 60 8.17 5.80 -23.12
C THR A 60 8.75 7.20 -23.06
N SER A 61 8.80 7.90 -24.19
CA SER A 61 9.44 9.23 -24.27
C SER A 61 8.64 10.35 -23.60
N THR A 62 7.34 10.16 -23.35
CA THR A 62 6.46 11.18 -22.77
C THR A 62 6.20 10.96 -21.30
N ARG A 63 6.67 11.89 -20.47
CA ARG A 63 6.21 12.02 -19.07
C ARG A 63 4.73 12.36 -19.03
N ARG A 64 3.99 11.70 -18.14
CA ARG A 64 2.59 12.04 -17.88
C ARG A 64 2.51 13.47 -17.32
N LYS A 65 1.59 14.26 -17.86
CA LYS A 65 1.23 15.59 -17.33
C LYS A 65 -0.03 15.47 -16.50
N ILE A 66 -0.11 16.24 -15.41
CA ILE A 66 -1.33 16.37 -14.61
C ILE A 66 -2.11 17.55 -15.19
N PRO A 67 -3.38 17.37 -15.61
CA PRO A 67 -4.24 18.48 -16.01
C PRO A 67 -4.36 19.52 -14.89
N PRO A 68 -4.36 20.84 -15.18
CA PRO A 68 -4.47 21.88 -14.15
C PRO A 68 -5.75 21.79 -13.30
N ASP A 69 -6.81 21.22 -13.87
CA ASP A 69 -8.13 21.01 -13.27
C ASP A 69 -8.32 19.64 -12.63
N ASN A 70 -7.28 18.78 -12.63
CA ASN A 70 -7.37 17.46 -12.02
C ASN A 70 -7.61 17.58 -10.50
N PRO A 71 -8.71 17.02 -9.96
CA PRO A 71 -8.94 17.02 -8.52
C PRO A 71 -7.76 16.39 -7.79
N LEU A 72 -7.35 17.00 -6.69
CA LEU A 72 -6.27 16.45 -5.87
C LEU A 72 -6.81 15.20 -5.15
N PRO A 73 -6.17 14.03 -5.27
CA PRO A 73 -6.49 12.91 -4.41
C PRO A 73 -6.24 13.29 -2.95
N THR A 74 -7.18 12.92 -2.09
CA THR A 74 -7.10 13.14 -0.65
C THR A 74 -6.38 11.97 0.03
N VAL A 75 -5.55 12.30 1.00
CA VAL A 75 -4.97 11.32 1.94
C VAL A 75 -5.31 11.79 3.35
N GLY A 76 -6.09 10.99 4.07
CA GLY A 76 -6.37 11.21 5.50
C GLY A 76 -5.24 10.68 6.36
N PHE A 77 -4.96 11.36 7.46
CA PHE A 77 -3.92 10.98 8.42
C PHE A 77 -4.42 11.17 9.86
N SER A 78 -4.27 10.12 10.67
CA SER A 78 -4.55 10.15 12.11
C SER A 78 -3.41 9.48 12.86
N CYS A 79 -3.03 10.01 14.02
CA CYS A 79 -1.85 9.54 14.75
C CYS A 79 -1.91 9.76 16.27
N MET A 80 -1.03 9.08 17.00
CA MET A 80 -0.74 9.33 18.42
C MET A 80 0.76 9.35 18.68
N THR A 81 1.21 10.12 19.65
CA THR A 81 2.63 10.17 20.09
C THR A 81 2.99 9.07 21.10
N ARG A 82 2.15 8.03 21.20
CA ARG A 82 2.35 6.83 22.01
C ARG A 82 1.63 5.66 21.36
N GLU A 83 1.95 4.44 21.78
CA GLU A 83 1.20 3.28 21.34
C GLU A 83 -0.29 3.43 21.73
N PRO A 84 -1.22 3.30 20.77
CA PRO A 84 -2.65 3.34 21.06
C PRO A 84 -3.12 2.09 21.81
N ALA A 85 -4.02 2.30 22.76
CA ALA A 85 -4.77 1.21 23.39
C ALA A 85 -5.80 0.62 22.42
N ASP A 86 -6.31 -0.57 22.72
CA ASP A 86 -7.20 -1.30 21.81
C ASP A 86 -8.53 -0.58 21.55
N ASP A 87 -9.02 0.20 22.52
CA ASP A 87 -10.22 1.04 22.42
C ASP A 87 -9.97 2.39 21.72
N GLU A 88 -8.72 2.76 21.49
CA GLU A 88 -8.33 3.98 20.77
C GLU A 88 -8.12 3.73 19.27
N ILE A 89 -7.80 2.49 18.87
CA ILE A 89 -7.66 2.10 17.46
C ILE A 89 -8.89 2.46 16.62
N PRO A 90 -10.14 2.16 17.05
CA PRO A 90 -11.35 2.59 16.35
C PRO A 90 -11.37 4.08 15.98
N HIS A 91 -10.95 4.94 16.90
CA HIS A 91 -10.98 6.40 16.70
C HIS A 91 -9.95 6.84 15.66
N LEU A 92 -8.74 6.27 15.66
CA LEU A 92 -7.72 6.58 14.64
C LEU A 92 -8.18 6.16 13.24
N VAL A 93 -8.80 4.97 13.15
CA VAL A 93 -9.34 4.46 11.88
C VAL A 93 -10.49 5.34 11.38
N ASP A 94 -11.43 5.68 12.26
CA ASP A 94 -12.60 6.48 11.90
C ASP A 94 -12.24 7.91 11.52
N ASP A 95 -11.29 8.53 12.24
CA ASP A 95 -10.81 9.87 11.91
C ASP A 95 -10.16 9.91 10.52
N ALA A 96 -9.23 8.99 10.23
CA ALA A 96 -8.61 8.91 8.91
C ALA A 96 -9.63 8.64 7.78
N ILE A 97 -10.63 7.77 8.03
CA ILE A 97 -11.71 7.51 7.06
C ILE A 97 -12.60 8.74 6.88
N ALA A 98 -12.99 9.42 7.97
CA ALA A 98 -13.89 10.56 7.93
C ALA A 98 -13.27 11.77 7.22
N GLN A 99 -11.96 11.96 7.32
CA GLN A 99 -11.24 12.95 6.53
C GLN A 99 -11.44 12.71 5.02
N VAL A 100 -11.37 11.46 4.55
CA VAL A 100 -11.44 11.12 3.11
C VAL A 100 -12.87 10.97 2.58
N LEU A 101 -13.75 10.32 3.34
CA LEU A 101 -15.12 9.97 2.92
C LEU A 101 -16.19 10.88 3.56
N GLY A 102 -15.80 11.82 4.40
CA GLY A 102 -16.72 12.65 5.16
C GLY A 102 -17.35 11.92 6.36
N PRO A 103 -18.29 12.57 7.07
CA PRO A 103 -18.81 12.10 8.35
C PRO A 103 -19.61 10.79 8.28
N ARG A 104 -20.04 10.35 7.09
CA ARG A 104 -20.71 9.05 6.88
C ARG A 104 -19.73 7.87 6.85
N GLY A 105 -18.43 8.14 6.73
CA GLY A 105 -17.37 7.14 6.68
C GLY A 105 -17.61 6.10 5.59
N LEU A 106 -17.47 4.82 5.94
CA LEU A 106 -17.67 3.72 4.98
C LEU A 106 -19.07 3.66 4.35
N SER A 107 -20.10 4.22 5.00
CA SER A 107 -21.46 4.28 4.43
C SER A 107 -21.56 5.22 3.22
N GLU A 108 -20.53 6.02 2.93
CA GLU A 108 -20.43 6.81 1.71
C GLU A 108 -20.28 5.92 0.47
N ILE A 109 -19.61 4.77 0.62
CA ILE A 109 -19.24 3.89 -0.50
C ILE A 109 -19.83 2.48 -0.40
N ILE A 110 -20.29 2.08 0.79
CA ILE A 110 -20.89 0.77 1.07
C ILE A 110 -22.39 0.96 1.36
N LYS A 111 -23.20 0.04 0.86
CA LYS A 111 -24.65 0.00 1.04
C LYS A 111 -25.10 -1.36 1.57
N ARG A 112 -26.33 -1.41 2.10
CA ARG A 112 -26.96 -2.66 2.54
C ARG A 112 -27.02 -3.67 1.38
N GLY A 113 -26.60 -4.89 1.63
CA GLY A 113 -26.58 -5.98 0.65
C GLY A 113 -25.33 -6.01 -0.26
N ASP A 114 -24.40 -5.07 -0.13
CA ASP A 114 -23.17 -5.03 -0.92
C ASP A 114 -22.26 -6.24 -0.62
N ARG A 115 -21.45 -6.58 -1.62
CA ARG A 115 -20.39 -7.59 -1.53
C ARG A 115 -19.06 -6.88 -1.38
N VAL A 116 -18.46 -7.02 -0.21
CA VAL A 116 -17.24 -6.30 0.13
C VAL A 116 -16.09 -7.28 0.32
N VAL A 117 -14.93 -6.93 -0.22
CA VAL A 117 -13.70 -7.70 -0.07
C VAL A 117 -12.65 -6.82 0.58
N ILE A 118 -11.97 -7.34 1.61
CA ILE A 118 -10.87 -6.68 2.29
C ILE A 118 -9.59 -7.49 2.02
N LYS A 119 -8.62 -6.89 1.34
CA LYS A 119 -7.28 -7.46 1.15
C LYS A 119 -6.38 -7.02 2.29
N VAL A 120 -5.74 -7.98 2.95
CA VAL A 120 -4.78 -7.73 4.03
C VAL A 120 -3.39 -8.23 3.62
N ASN A 121 -2.38 -7.99 4.46
CA ASN A 121 -1.05 -8.61 4.34
C ASN A 121 -0.86 -9.60 5.50
N VAL A 122 -0.74 -10.90 5.21
CA VAL A 122 -0.46 -11.97 6.20
C VAL A 122 0.83 -12.72 5.93
N VAL A 123 1.70 -12.23 5.05
CA VAL A 123 3.01 -12.86 4.77
C VAL A 123 3.86 -12.87 6.03
N GLY A 124 4.32 -14.04 6.49
CA GLY A 124 5.17 -14.21 7.67
C GLY A 124 4.48 -14.09 9.04
N PRO A 125 3.23 -14.54 9.24
CA PRO A 125 2.47 -14.25 10.46
C PRO A 125 3.06 -14.95 11.71
N SER A 126 3.82 -16.03 11.53
CA SER A 126 4.50 -16.75 12.60
C SER A 126 5.89 -16.19 12.97
N GLN A 127 6.33 -15.09 12.36
CA GLN A 127 7.66 -14.52 12.61
C GLN A 127 7.63 -13.45 13.71
N GLY A 128 8.76 -13.22 14.37
CA GLY A 128 8.92 -12.30 15.49
C GLY A 128 9.26 -13.02 16.78
N LEU A 129 9.65 -12.29 17.83
CA LEU A 129 9.90 -12.90 19.14
C LEU A 129 8.63 -13.56 19.69
N PRO A 130 8.76 -14.57 20.56
CA PRO A 130 7.65 -15.02 21.39
C PRO A 130 7.01 -13.82 22.13
N GLY A 131 5.71 -13.61 21.96
CA GLY A 131 4.98 -12.43 22.44
C GLY A 131 4.88 -11.26 21.46
N GLU A 132 5.54 -11.33 20.30
CA GLU A 132 5.50 -10.31 19.23
C GLU A 132 5.21 -10.93 17.86
N LYS A 133 4.71 -12.16 17.80
CA LYS A 133 4.45 -12.86 16.55
C LYS A 133 3.53 -12.05 15.63
N GLY A 134 3.97 -11.86 14.38
CA GLY A 134 3.29 -11.10 13.35
C GLY A 134 3.42 -9.58 13.46
N ARG A 135 3.88 -9.04 14.60
CA ARG A 135 3.94 -7.59 14.84
C ARG A 135 4.95 -6.92 13.90
N GLY A 136 4.54 -5.84 13.23
CA GLY A 136 5.36 -5.19 12.21
C GLY A 136 5.48 -5.99 10.91
N ILE A 137 4.76 -7.10 10.75
CA ILE A 137 4.85 -7.95 9.56
C ILE A 137 3.50 -8.03 8.86
N ILE A 138 2.43 -8.28 9.61
CA ILE A 138 1.07 -8.43 9.10
C ILE A 138 0.22 -7.19 9.37
N SER A 139 -0.85 -7.00 8.60
CA SER A 139 -1.86 -5.97 8.92
C SER A 139 -2.49 -6.27 10.29
N ASP A 140 -2.49 -5.29 11.19
CA ASP A 140 -2.90 -5.45 12.58
C ASP A 140 -4.35 -5.98 12.67
N PRO A 141 -4.57 -7.13 13.35
CA PRO A 141 -5.89 -7.73 13.47
C PRO A 141 -6.92 -6.80 14.13
N ARG A 142 -6.51 -5.87 15.00
CA ARG A 142 -7.44 -4.91 15.63
C ARG A 142 -8.09 -4.01 14.58
N ILE A 143 -7.30 -3.50 13.63
CA ILE A 143 -7.79 -2.67 12.52
C ILE A 143 -8.70 -3.50 11.61
N VAL A 144 -8.26 -4.69 11.22
CA VAL A 144 -9.01 -5.51 10.26
C VAL A 144 -10.35 -5.96 10.83
N ARG A 145 -10.38 -6.42 12.09
CA ARG A 145 -11.62 -6.81 12.78
C ARG A 145 -12.57 -5.63 12.93
N TYR A 146 -12.04 -4.46 13.29
CA TYR A 146 -12.85 -3.25 13.41
C TYR A 146 -13.47 -2.82 12.08
N VAL A 147 -12.66 -2.71 11.02
CA VAL A 147 -13.15 -2.34 9.68
C VAL A 147 -14.16 -3.38 9.17
N ALA A 148 -13.89 -4.68 9.32
CA ALA A 148 -14.83 -5.73 8.94
C ALA A 148 -16.16 -5.66 9.72
N GLY A 149 -16.11 -5.32 11.02
CA GLY A 149 -17.28 -5.06 11.84
C GLY A 149 -18.14 -3.92 11.28
N LYS A 150 -17.52 -2.77 11.01
CA LYS A 150 -18.23 -1.62 10.40
C LYS A 150 -18.84 -1.96 9.05
N VAL A 151 -18.09 -2.68 8.20
CA VAL A 151 -18.62 -3.15 6.92
C VAL A 151 -19.86 -4.01 7.16
N ARG A 152 -19.79 -4.98 8.08
CA ARG A 152 -20.92 -5.88 8.39
C ARG A 152 -22.15 -5.12 8.88
N GLU A 153 -21.98 -4.12 9.75
CA GLU A 153 -23.07 -3.27 10.24
C GLU A 153 -23.82 -2.59 9.09
N ILE A 154 -23.09 -2.16 8.05
CA ILE A 154 -23.67 -1.50 6.87
C ILE A 154 -24.33 -2.50 5.93
N ILE A 155 -23.62 -3.57 5.56
CA ILE A 155 -24.11 -4.51 4.54
C ILE A 155 -25.22 -5.44 5.06
N GLY A 156 -25.28 -5.71 6.36
CA GLY A 156 -26.20 -6.67 6.97
C GLY A 156 -25.78 -8.14 6.80
N PHE A 157 -26.61 -9.07 7.27
CA PHE A 157 -26.42 -10.52 7.09
C PHE A 157 -27.39 -11.14 6.08
N ASP A 158 -28.32 -10.35 5.55
CA ASP A 158 -29.42 -10.77 4.71
C ASP A 158 -29.17 -10.52 3.21
N GLY A 159 -29.97 -11.19 2.37
CA GLY A 159 -29.96 -10.98 0.93
C GLY A 159 -28.63 -11.34 0.26
N SER A 160 -28.05 -10.40 -0.48
CA SER A 160 -26.81 -10.57 -1.25
C SER A 160 -25.53 -10.18 -0.50
N ALA A 161 -25.64 -9.77 0.77
CA ALA A 161 -24.51 -9.29 1.56
C ALA A 161 -23.43 -10.35 1.69
N ASP A 162 -22.20 -9.99 1.36
CA ASP A 162 -21.05 -10.89 1.46
C ASP A 162 -19.81 -10.12 1.89
N LEU A 163 -19.02 -10.72 2.77
CA LEU A 163 -17.80 -10.10 3.29
C LEU A 163 -16.69 -11.14 3.29
N LYS A 164 -15.60 -10.82 2.61
CA LYS A 164 -14.39 -11.66 2.58
C LYS A 164 -13.19 -10.87 3.07
N VAL A 165 -12.35 -11.52 3.87
CA VAL A 165 -10.98 -11.08 4.16
C VAL A 165 -10.02 -12.03 3.46
N ILE A 166 -9.12 -11.49 2.64
CA ILE A 166 -8.35 -12.29 1.69
C ILE A 166 -6.85 -12.01 1.78
N ASP A 167 -6.05 -13.05 1.59
CA ASP A 167 -4.63 -12.98 1.19
C ASP A 167 -4.14 -14.37 0.75
N ALA A 168 -2.90 -14.45 0.26
CA ALA A 168 -2.20 -15.69 -0.03
C ALA A 168 -1.57 -16.29 1.24
N THR A 169 -1.71 -17.60 1.43
CA THR A 169 -1.09 -18.33 2.55
C THR A 169 0.05 -19.25 2.10
N PHE A 170 0.52 -19.10 0.86
CA PHE A 170 1.64 -19.84 0.26
C PHE A 170 1.46 -21.37 0.23
N THR A 171 0.21 -21.81 0.08
CA THR A 171 -0.16 -23.22 -0.05
C THR A 171 -1.39 -23.34 -0.95
N PRO A 172 -1.55 -24.42 -1.73
CA PRO A 172 -2.79 -24.65 -2.48
C PRO A 172 -3.97 -25.05 -1.59
N GLU A 173 -3.76 -25.30 -0.30
CA GLU A 173 -4.80 -25.78 0.61
C GLU A 173 -5.95 -24.78 0.76
N LYS A 174 -7.18 -25.30 0.68
CA LYS A 174 -8.39 -24.48 0.74
C LYS A 174 -8.66 -23.89 2.13
N ASN A 175 -8.24 -24.58 3.19
CA ASN A 175 -8.40 -24.08 4.55
C ASN A 175 -7.49 -22.85 4.77
N PRO A 176 -8.05 -21.63 4.91
CA PRO A 176 -7.26 -20.41 5.09
C PRO A 176 -6.51 -20.39 6.42
N SER A 177 -6.95 -21.18 7.40
CA SER A 177 -6.50 -21.17 8.79
C SER A 177 -5.92 -22.53 9.21
N ASP A 178 -5.35 -23.27 8.26
CA ASP A 178 -4.71 -24.55 8.55
C ASP A 178 -3.61 -24.40 9.62
N LYS A 179 -3.79 -25.09 10.74
CA LYS A 179 -2.84 -25.08 11.88
C LYS A 179 -1.51 -25.73 11.53
N ASN A 180 -1.42 -26.50 10.44
CA ASN A 180 -0.16 -27.05 9.96
C ASN A 180 0.60 -26.08 9.05
N ASN A 181 -0.04 -24.99 8.62
CA ASN A 181 0.59 -23.97 7.80
C ASN A 181 0.95 -22.73 8.65
N PRO A 182 2.24 -22.47 8.94
CA PRO A 182 2.67 -21.30 9.70
C PRO A 182 2.42 -19.95 8.99
N GLN A 183 1.97 -19.96 7.73
CA GLN A 183 1.58 -18.79 6.95
C GLN A 183 0.06 -18.57 6.91
N SER A 184 -0.73 -19.39 7.62
CA SER A 184 -2.18 -19.31 7.62
C SER A 184 -2.72 -18.17 8.49
N PHE A 185 -4.00 -17.87 8.31
CA PHE A 185 -4.71 -16.87 9.11
C PHE A 185 -4.81 -17.26 10.60
N TYR A 186 -4.70 -18.55 10.94
CA TYR A 186 -4.65 -19.00 12.34
C TYR A 186 -3.45 -18.39 13.10
N TYR A 187 -2.31 -18.24 12.42
CA TYR A 187 -1.12 -17.65 13.03
C TYR A 187 -1.09 -16.13 12.95
N ALA A 188 -1.96 -15.52 12.13
CA ALA A 188 -2.06 -14.08 11.96
C ALA A 188 -2.73 -13.46 13.20
N ARG A 189 -1.91 -12.89 14.09
CA ARG A 189 -2.37 -12.33 15.36
C ARG A 189 -1.49 -11.18 15.84
N LEU A 190 -2.04 -10.37 16.72
CA LEU A 190 -1.27 -9.57 17.66
C LEU A 190 -1.15 -10.42 18.92
N GLN A 191 0.02 -11.01 19.11
CA GLN A 191 0.25 -11.88 20.25
C GLN A 191 0.30 -11.06 21.55
N ARG A 192 -0.47 -11.50 22.55
CA ARG A 192 -0.47 -10.98 23.93
C ARG A 192 0.03 -12.02 24.92
N SER A 193 -0.08 -13.29 24.54
CA SER A 193 0.42 -14.44 25.30
C SER A 193 1.95 -14.54 25.26
N ALA A 194 2.53 -15.11 26.32
CA ALA A 194 3.92 -15.53 26.30
C ALA A 194 4.08 -16.83 25.49
N GLY A 195 5.21 -17.00 24.81
CA GLY A 195 5.52 -18.23 24.06
C GLY A 195 5.17 -18.16 22.59
N ASN A 196 4.99 -19.33 21.95
CA ASN A 196 4.81 -19.44 20.49
C ASN A 196 3.42 -19.90 20.05
N SER A 197 2.61 -20.40 20.99
CA SER A 197 1.24 -20.86 20.74
C SER A 197 0.31 -19.70 20.39
N VAL A 198 -0.76 -20.02 19.68
CA VAL A 198 -1.90 -19.12 19.49
C VAL A 198 -2.85 -19.36 20.65
N GLU A 199 -3.15 -18.31 21.42
CA GLU A 199 -3.93 -18.40 22.65
C GLU A 199 -5.19 -17.54 22.59
N ALA A 200 -6.23 -17.88 23.36
CA ALA A 200 -7.52 -17.16 23.31
C ALA A 200 -7.44 -15.69 23.71
N ASN A 201 -6.39 -15.30 24.45
CA ASN A 201 -6.13 -13.92 24.85
C ASN A 201 -5.37 -13.11 23.79
N ASP A 202 -4.86 -13.75 22.73
CA ASP A 202 -4.29 -13.05 21.59
C ASP A 202 -5.42 -12.37 20.79
N ILE A 203 -5.07 -11.34 20.01
CA ILE A 203 -6.01 -10.75 19.07
C ILE A 203 -5.76 -11.39 17.71
N CYS A 204 -6.51 -12.45 17.41
CA CYS A 204 -6.32 -13.27 16.21
C CYS A 204 -7.20 -12.82 15.04
N TYR A 205 -6.82 -13.25 13.83
CA TYR A 205 -7.74 -13.29 12.70
C TYR A 205 -8.72 -14.46 12.84
N ASP A 206 -8.25 -15.64 13.27
CA ASP A 206 -9.08 -16.86 13.37
C ASP A 206 -8.49 -17.83 14.40
N TYR A 207 -8.84 -17.61 15.68
CA TYR A 207 -8.31 -18.39 16.80
C TYR A 207 -8.76 -19.85 16.79
N ASP A 208 -10.00 -20.16 16.40
CA ASP A 208 -10.51 -21.53 16.44
C ASP A 208 -10.27 -22.30 15.13
N ALA A 209 -9.80 -21.62 14.09
CA ALA A 209 -9.52 -22.11 12.74
C ALA A 209 -10.77 -22.57 11.98
N ASP A 210 -11.90 -21.88 12.17
CA ASP A 210 -13.16 -22.17 11.48
C ASP A 210 -13.27 -21.53 10.08
N GLY A 211 -12.31 -20.68 9.71
CA GLY A 211 -12.25 -19.96 8.44
C GLY A 211 -13.06 -18.66 8.43
N ILE A 212 -13.51 -18.18 9.59
CA ILE A 212 -14.23 -16.92 9.78
C ILE A 212 -13.36 -15.94 10.57
N LEU A 213 -13.42 -14.67 10.20
CA LEU A 213 -12.72 -13.62 10.94
C LEU A 213 -13.33 -13.44 12.32
N ASP A 214 -12.50 -13.54 13.35
CA ASP A 214 -12.83 -13.24 14.73
C ASP A 214 -13.38 -11.81 14.91
N GLY A 215 -14.17 -11.58 15.95
CA GLY A 215 -14.73 -10.26 16.26
C GLY A 215 -16.10 -9.97 15.66
N GLY A 216 -16.85 -11.00 15.25
CA GLY A 216 -18.30 -10.90 15.04
C GLY A 216 -18.75 -10.38 13.67
N SER A 217 -17.82 -10.02 12.78
CA SER A 217 -18.15 -9.58 11.41
C SER A 217 -18.73 -10.70 10.54
N GLY A 218 -18.49 -11.97 10.89
CA GLY A 218 -18.84 -13.12 10.04
C GLY A 218 -18.17 -13.08 8.66
N ALA A 219 -17.05 -12.38 8.52
CA ALA A 219 -16.29 -12.32 7.27
C ALA A 219 -15.63 -13.67 6.99
N LYS A 220 -15.73 -14.17 5.76
CA LYS A 220 -15.04 -15.40 5.36
C LYS A 220 -13.57 -15.10 5.08
N LEU A 221 -12.67 -15.88 5.66
CA LEU A 221 -11.26 -15.86 5.31
C LEU A 221 -11.04 -16.68 4.03
N VAL A 222 -10.24 -16.15 3.10
CA VAL A 222 -9.97 -16.84 1.83
C VAL A 222 -8.48 -16.85 1.54
N ASN A 223 -7.93 -18.07 1.42
CA ASN A 223 -6.61 -18.27 0.85
C ASN A 223 -6.67 -18.10 -0.68
N LEU A 224 -6.03 -17.03 -1.18
CA LEU A 224 -5.98 -16.73 -2.60
C LEU A 224 -5.22 -17.78 -3.43
N ASP A 225 -4.26 -18.48 -2.84
CA ASP A 225 -3.52 -19.55 -3.53
C ASP A 225 -4.37 -20.79 -3.79
N SER A 226 -5.48 -20.97 -3.05
CA SER A 226 -6.43 -22.06 -3.29
C SER A 226 -7.44 -21.77 -4.41
N VAL A 227 -7.55 -20.50 -4.85
CA VAL A 227 -8.48 -20.08 -5.91
C VAL A 227 -7.95 -20.55 -7.26
N GLN A 228 -8.64 -21.51 -7.85
CA GLN A 228 -8.29 -22.14 -9.11
C GLN A 228 -8.31 -21.16 -10.27
N LYS A 229 -7.54 -21.44 -11.32
CA LYS A 229 -7.52 -20.62 -12.54
C LYS A 229 -8.90 -20.49 -13.19
N SER A 230 -9.75 -21.52 -13.09
CA SER A 230 -11.15 -21.50 -13.58
C SER A 230 -12.04 -20.48 -12.87
N ASP A 231 -11.69 -20.12 -11.64
CA ASP A 231 -12.43 -19.18 -10.78
C ASP A 231 -11.76 -17.80 -10.77
N ARG A 232 -10.89 -17.56 -11.74
CA ARG A 232 -10.22 -16.29 -11.99
C ARG A 232 -10.65 -15.72 -13.34
N PHE A 233 -10.66 -14.40 -13.45
CA PHE A 233 -10.81 -13.70 -14.72
C PHE A 233 -9.45 -13.22 -15.20
N LEU A 234 -9.30 -13.16 -16.53
CA LEU A 234 -8.12 -12.63 -17.20
C LEU A 234 -8.34 -11.16 -17.52
N ALA A 235 -7.41 -10.32 -17.08
CA ALA A 235 -7.21 -8.99 -17.62
C ALA A 235 -5.90 -8.99 -18.41
N VAL A 236 -5.94 -8.53 -19.66
CA VAL A 236 -4.74 -8.35 -20.48
C VAL A 236 -4.41 -6.86 -20.46
N VAL A 237 -3.19 -6.56 -20.03
CA VAL A 237 -2.72 -5.19 -19.84
C VAL A 237 -1.39 -5.04 -20.57
N ASP A 238 -1.32 -4.10 -21.51
CA ASP A 238 -0.05 -3.76 -22.14
C ASP A 238 0.73 -2.81 -21.24
N GLU A 239 1.93 -3.22 -20.87
CA GLU A 239 2.86 -2.48 -20.04
C GLU A 239 4.11 -2.06 -20.85
N PRO A 240 4.73 -0.90 -20.59
CA PRO A 240 5.70 -0.35 -21.52
C PRO A 240 7.05 -1.09 -21.60
N ILE A 241 7.46 -1.79 -20.55
CA ILE A 241 8.73 -2.52 -20.49
C ILE A 241 8.45 -4.01 -20.60
N ARG A 242 7.46 -4.50 -19.87
CA ARG A 242 7.07 -5.92 -19.87
C ARG A 242 6.32 -6.34 -21.16
N GLY A 243 5.67 -5.41 -21.84
CA GLY A 243 4.77 -5.69 -22.95
C GLY A 243 3.44 -6.28 -22.46
N ARG A 244 2.85 -7.16 -23.26
CA ARG A 244 1.57 -7.81 -22.97
C ARG A 244 1.63 -8.63 -21.68
N SER A 245 0.90 -8.19 -20.66
CA SER A 245 0.83 -8.80 -19.34
C SER A 245 -0.52 -9.45 -19.11
N GLU A 246 -0.53 -10.74 -18.78
CA GLU A 246 -1.73 -11.46 -18.38
C GLU A 246 -1.89 -11.45 -16.87
N VAL A 247 -2.97 -10.85 -16.38
CA VAL A 247 -3.28 -10.75 -14.96
C VAL A 247 -4.50 -11.62 -14.66
N TRP A 248 -4.32 -12.60 -13.76
CA TRP A 248 -5.37 -13.55 -13.37
C TRP A 248 -5.83 -13.29 -11.93
N LEU A 249 -6.96 -12.60 -11.75
CA LEU A 249 -7.53 -12.26 -10.44
C LEU A 249 -8.79 -13.09 -10.14
N PRO A 250 -9.11 -13.39 -8.88
CA PRO A 250 -10.36 -14.08 -8.53
C PRO A 250 -11.59 -13.38 -9.11
N LYS A 251 -12.56 -14.14 -9.63
CA LYS A 251 -13.79 -13.59 -10.21
C LYS A 251 -14.57 -12.72 -9.23
N PHE A 252 -14.55 -13.05 -7.94
CA PHE A 252 -15.18 -12.23 -6.90
C PHE A 252 -14.54 -10.85 -6.69
N LEU A 253 -13.39 -10.55 -7.31
CA LEU A 253 -12.80 -9.20 -7.30
C LEU A 253 -13.22 -8.34 -8.48
N ARG A 254 -13.93 -8.89 -9.47
CA ARG A 254 -14.47 -8.11 -10.59
C ARG A 254 -15.32 -6.97 -10.07
N THR A 255 -15.32 -5.85 -10.77
CA THR A 255 -16.41 -4.88 -10.67
C THR A 255 -17.69 -5.50 -11.22
N LYS A 256 -18.84 -4.91 -10.85
CA LYS A 256 -20.14 -5.33 -11.41
C LYS A 256 -20.17 -5.29 -12.93
N ASP A 257 -19.55 -4.27 -13.53
CA ASP A 257 -19.45 -4.11 -14.99
C ASP A 257 -18.57 -5.20 -15.62
N GLN A 258 -17.42 -5.51 -15.01
CA GLN A 258 -16.54 -6.60 -15.45
C GLN A 258 -17.22 -7.98 -15.36
N ALA A 259 -18.16 -8.14 -14.42
CA ALA A 259 -18.89 -9.39 -14.25
C ALA A 259 -20.04 -9.59 -15.25
N GLN A 260 -20.51 -8.53 -15.93
CA GLN A 260 -21.50 -8.63 -17.02
C GLN A 260 -22.76 -9.45 -16.66
N GLY A 261 -23.23 -9.31 -15.41
CA GLY A 261 -24.42 -10.01 -14.91
C GLY A 261 -24.14 -11.36 -14.22
N GLU A 262 -22.90 -11.85 -14.24
CA GLU A 262 -22.50 -13.00 -13.43
C GLU A 262 -22.52 -12.68 -11.94
N SER A 263 -22.71 -13.72 -11.12
CA SER A 263 -22.86 -13.58 -9.67
C SER A 263 -21.55 -13.40 -8.90
N GLU A 264 -20.38 -13.55 -9.51
CA GLU A 264 -19.09 -13.37 -8.82
C GLU A 264 -18.48 -12.01 -9.15
N TYR A 265 -18.60 -11.08 -8.20
CA TYR A 265 -18.04 -9.73 -8.23
C TYR A 265 -18.04 -9.15 -6.81
N CYS A 266 -17.35 -8.03 -6.61
CA CYS A 266 -17.47 -7.21 -5.41
C CYS A 266 -17.94 -5.80 -5.77
N ASP A 267 -18.77 -5.22 -4.91
CA ASP A 267 -19.22 -3.83 -5.02
C ASP A 267 -18.12 -2.88 -4.52
N VAL A 268 -17.40 -3.28 -3.46
CA VAL A 268 -16.32 -2.51 -2.86
C VAL A 268 -15.12 -3.40 -2.53
N TYR A 269 -13.93 -2.97 -2.92
CA TYR A 269 -12.65 -3.60 -2.65
C TYR A 269 -11.75 -2.71 -1.79
N ILE A 270 -11.50 -3.12 -0.55
CA ILE A 270 -10.71 -2.36 0.43
C ILE A 270 -9.33 -3.00 0.59
N GLY A 271 -8.28 -2.20 0.53
CA GLY A 271 -6.91 -2.62 0.86
C GLY A 271 -6.52 -2.18 2.27
N ILE A 272 -5.97 -3.08 3.07
CA ILE A 272 -5.37 -2.77 4.38
C ILE A 272 -3.90 -3.18 4.37
N PRO A 273 -3.01 -2.43 3.70
CA PRO A 273 -1.58 -2.68 3.77
C PRO A 273 -1.03 -2.31 5.14
N ILE A 274 0.13 -2.86 5.49
CA ILE A 274 0.93 -2.41 6.65
C ILE A 274 2.15 -1.64 6.15
N LEU A 275 2.49 -0.54 6.84
CA LEU A 275 3.67 0.28 6.60
C LEU A 275 4.94 -0.57 6.72
N LYS A 276 5.67 -0.72 5.62
CA LYS A 276 6.94 -1.46 5.61
C LYS A 276 7.83 -1.02 4.46
N SER A 277 9.13 -0.97 4.75
CA SER A 277 10.15 -1.01 3.71
C SER A 277 10.23 -2.42 3.10
N HIS A 278 10.77 -2.54 1.89
CA HIS A 278 10.88 -3.82 1.19
C HIS A 278 12.12 -3.92 0.32
N GLY A 279 12.84 -5.04 0.43
CA GLY A 279 14.12 -5.24 -0.26
C GLY A 279 14.11 -5.20 -1.79
N LEU A 280 12.92 -5.13 -2.41
CA LEU A 280 12.75 -5.06 -3.88
C LEU A 280 12.08 -3.77 -4.39
N CYS A 281 11.25 -3.14 -3.57
CA CYS A 281 10.41 -2.02 -4.01
C CYS A 281 10.71 -0.73 -3.24
N GLY A 282 11.62 -0.76 -2.26
CA GLY A 282 11.85 0.32 -1.32
C GLY A 282 10.78 0.34 -0.23
N THR A 283 9.52 0.47 -0.62
CA THR A 283 8.31 0.42 0.23
C THR A 283 7.31 -0.60 -0.30
N THR A 284 6.24 -0.92 0.42
CA THR A 284 5.18 -1.80 -0.10
C THR A 284 3.88 -1.07 -0.40
N GLY A 285 3.25 -0.47 0.60
CA GLY A 285 1.97 0.19 0.45
C GLY A 285 0.86 -0.62 -0.22
N ALA A 286 -0.12 0.09 -0.73
CA ALA A 286 -1.27 -0.40 -1.46
C ALA A 286 -0.86 -1.07 -2.79
N LEU A 287 0.05 -0.46 -3.55
CA LEU A 287 0.43 -0.96 -4.87
C LEU A 287 1.01 -2.37 -4.79
N LYS A 288 1.87 -2.63 -3.80
CA LYS A 288 2.49 -3.95 -3.60
C LYS A 288 1.55 -4.95 -2.94
N LEU A 289 0.55 -4.51 -2.19
CA LEU A 289 -0.42 -5.38 -1.52
C LEU A 289 -1.14 -6.32 -2.50
N HIS A 290 -1.36 -5.85 -3.74
CA HIS A 290 -1.92 -6.64 -4.84
C HIS A 290 -1.11 -7.87 -5.21
N TRP A 291 0.19 -7.92 -4.87
CA TRP A 291 1.04 -9.06 -5.20
C TRP A 291 0.50 -10.40 -4.66
N GLY A 292 -0.09 -10.39 -3.46
CA GLY A 292 -0.73 -11.58 -2.88
C GLY A 292 -1.89 -12.14 -3.73
N SER A 293 -2.51 -11.31 -4.57
CA SER A 293 -3.61 -11.71 -5.44
C SER A 293 -3.18 -12.41 -6.73
N MET A 294 -1.89 -12.41 -7.05
CA MET A 294 -1.34 -13.10 -8.21
C MET A 294 -1.70 -14.60 -8.22
N LEU A 295 -1.81 -15.20 -9.41
CA LEU A 295 -1.94 -16.64 -9.59
C LEU A 295 -0.55 -17.31 -9.58
N GLY A 296 -0.44 -18.45 -8.90
CA GLY A 296 0.73 -19.33 -8.99
C GLY A 296 1.76 -19.09 -7.90
N LEU A 297 2.11 -20.15 -7.16
CA LEU A 297 3.12 -20.10 -6.09
C LEU A 297 4.53 -19.89 -6.66
N LEU A 298 4.85 -20.54 -7.77
CA LEU A 298 6.17 -20.44 -8.39
C LEU A 298 6.39 -19.03 -8.94
N GLU A 299 5.44 -18.51 -9.71
CA GLU A 299 5.53 -17.17 -10.32
C GLU A 299 5.60 -16.05 -9.27
N LYS A 300 4.93 -16.25 -8.12
CA LYS A 300 5.08 -15.39 -6.93
C LYS A 300 6.47 -15.43 -6.32
N GLN A 301 7.11 -16.60 -6.28
CA GLN A 301 8.48 -16.73 -5.80
C GLN A 301 9.49 -16.12 -6.79
N GLU A 302 9.22 -16.26 -8.09
CA GLU A 302 10.07 -15.71 -9.15
C GLU A 302 9.89 -14.20 -9.36
N HIS A 303 8.98 -13.55 -8.62
CA HIS A 303 8.71 -12.12 -8.76
C HIS A 303 8.40 -11.72 -10.21
N ALA A 304 7.58 -12.55 -10.88
CA ALA A 304 7.18 -12.40 -12.27
C ALA A 304 8.36 -12.31 -13.27
N GLY A 305 9.47 -12.99 -12.99
CA GLY A 305 10.65 -13.05 -13.88
C GLY A 305 11.83 -12.18 -13.46
N TYR A 306 11.71 -11.42 -12.36
CA TYR A 306 12.85 -10.76 -11.73
C TYR A 306 13.81 -11.78 -11.08
N GLY A 307 13.27 -12.70 -10.28
CA GLY A 307 14.05 -13.61 -9.43
C GLY A 307 14.76 -14.75 -10.15
N PHE A 308 14.48 -15.01 -11.44
CA PHE A 308 14.95 -16.22 -12.13
C PHE A 308 15.46 -16.05 -13.58
N GLY A 309 15.75 -14.84 -14.07
CA GLY A 309 16.41 -14.79 -15.39
C GLY A 309 16.76 -13.44 -16.01
N THR A 310 16.19 -12.33 -15.56
CA THR A 310 16.49 -11.02 -16.18
C THR A 310 17.29 -10.11 -15.27
N GLY A 311 17.08 -10.17 -13.95
CA GLY A 311 17.61 -9.19 -12.99
C GLY A 311 17.02 -7.78 -13.18
N ASP A 312 15.99 -7.62 -14.01
CA ASP A 312 15.40 -6.33 -14.33
C ASP A 312 14.13 -6.09 -13.51
N ILE A 313 14.26 -5.33 -12.41
CA ILE A 313 13.14 -5.07 -11.50
C ILE A 313 11.99 -4.36 -12.21
N ARG A 314 12.24 -3.66 -13.32
CA ARG A 314 11.20 -2.92 -14.05
C ARG A 314 10.11 -3.83 -14.58
N MET A 315 10.45 -5.07 -14.95
CA MET A 315 9.47 -6.09 -15.33
C MET A 315 8.52 -6.46 -14.18
N PHE A 316 9.01 -6.40 -12.95
CA PHE A 316 8.22 -6.63 -11.75
C PHE A 316 7.35 -5.42 -11.42
N LEU A 317 7.90 -4.21 -11.51
CA LEU A 317 7.16 -2.95 -11.31
C LEU A 317 6.00 -2.82 -12.30
N ASP A 318 6.24 -3.08 -13.59
CA ASP A 318 5.19 -3.09 -14.62
C ASP A 318 4.10 -4.11 -14.31
N TYR A 319 4.45 -5.30 -13.82
CA TYR A 319 3.43 -6.30 -13.46
C TYR A 319 2.61 -5.90 -12.22
N LEU A 320 3.21 -5.20 -11.24
CA LEU A 320 2.46 -4.58 -10.14
C LEU A 320 1.50 -3.50 -10.66
N CYS A 321 1.94 -2.69 -11.62
CA CYS A 321 1.09 -1.70 -12.28
C CYS A 321 -0.08 -2.38 -13.02
N ALA A 322 0.18 -3.46 -13.75
CA ALA A 322 -0.85 -4.25 -14.43
C ALA A 322 -1.90 -4.84 -13.46
N LEU A 323 -1.47 -5.33 -12.28
CA LEU A 323 -2.38 -5.81 -11.24
C LEU A 323 -3.34 -4.70 -10.76
N ASN A 324 -2.81 -3.51 -10.49
CA ASN A 324 -3.59 -2.36 -10.04
C ASN A 324 -4.53 -1.83 -11.14
N ARG A 325 -4.12 -1.90 -12.42
CA ARG A 325 -4.98 -1.56 -13.56
C ARG A 325 -6.09 -2.58 -13.82
N ALA A 326 -5.83 -3.86 -13.56
CA ALA A 326 -6.82 -4.93 -13.71
C ALA A 326 -7.97 -4.79 -12.70
N ARG A 327 -7.65 -4.43 -11.45
CA ARG A 327 -8.61 -4.05 -10.41
C ARG A 327 -7.92 -3.23 -9.33
N GLY A 328 -8.20 -1.94 -9.26
CA GLY A 328 -7.73 -1.09 -8.16
C GLY A 328 -8.63 -1.21 -6.91
N PHE A 329 -8.10 -0.78 -5.77
CA PHE A 329 -8.87 -0.61 -4.54
C PHE A 329 -9.85 0.57 -4.67
N ASP A 330 -11.04 0.41 -4.12
CA ASP A 330 -12.03 1.49 -3.98
C ASP A 330 -11.75 2.35 -2.74
N LEU A 331 -11.00 1.81 -1.77
CA LEU A 331 -10.47 2.49 -0.59
C LEU A 331 -9.24 1.75 -0.05
N VAL A 332 -8.24 2.49 0.43
CA VAL A 332 -7.08 1.96 1.15
C VAL A 332 -7.09 2.53 2.56
N ILE A 333 -6.94 1.67 3.57
CA ILE A 333 -6.74 2.04 4.98
C ILE A 333 -5.41 1.42 5.40
N MET A 334 -4.34 2.20 5.43
CA MET A 334 -3.01 1.69 5.75
C MET A 334 -2.81 1.61 7.27
N ASP A 335 -2.47 0.41 7.73
CA ASP A 335 -1.94 0.17 9.06
C ASP A 335 -0.53 0.73 9.15
N ALA A 336 -0.38 1.85 9.85
CA ALA A 336 0.90 2.43 10.21
C ALA A 336 1.05 2.49 11.74
N LEU A 337 0.45 1.53 12.48
CA LEU A 337 0.70 1.43 13.92
C LEU A 337 2.15 1.03 14.18
N THR A 338 2.66 0.16 13.32
CA THR A 338 4.07 -0.23 13.27
C THR A 338 4.64 0.02 11.88
N GLY A 339 5.95 0.22 11.80
CA GLY A 339 6.69 0.36 10.55
C GLY A 339 7.82 -0.65 10.50
N ASN A 340 7.75 -1.64 9.61
CA ASN A 340 8.86 -2.57 9.40
C ASN A 340 9.99 -1.85 8.67
N ARG A 341 11.19 -1.89 9.23
CA ARG A 341 12.36 -1.20 8.68
C ARG A 341 13.14 -2.05 7.70
N SER A 342 12.86 -3.36 7.63
CA SER A 342 13.51 -4.28 6.72
C SER A 342 12.64 -5.43 6.23
N GLY A 343 11.44 -5.11 5.74
CA GLY A 343 10.48 -6.10 5.26
C GLY A 343 10.96 -6.88 4.02
N PRO A 344 10.26 -7.98 3.63
CA PRO A 344 8.88 -8.29 4.00
C PRO A 344 8.68 -8.98 5.35
N ALA A 345 9.74 -9.57 5.91
CA ALA A 345 9.77 -10.29 7.17
C ALA A 345 11.15 -10.09 7.84
N ASN A 346 11.59 -10.96 8.75
CA ASN A 346 12.91 -10.83 9.38
C ASN A 346 14.06 -11.08 8.38
N LYS A 347 15.20 -10.39 8.53
CA LYS A 347 16.42 -10.62 7.74
C LYS A 347 17.17 -11.93 8.05
N VAL A 348 16.71 -12.67 9.05
CA VAL A 348 17.39 -13.86 9.57
C VAL A 348 16.49 -15.09 9.45
N GLU A 349 17.10 -16.26 9.32
CA GLU A 349 16.39 -17.53 9.13
C GLU A 349 15.59 -17.96 10.37
N ASP A 350 16.01 -17.48 11.54
CA ASP A 350 15.30 -17.72 12.78
C ASP A 350 13.95 -16.99 12.80
N LYS A 351 12.86 -17.76 12.75
CA LYS A 351 11.49 -17.26 12.82
C LYS A 351 11.16 -16.63 14.17
N ASP A 352 11.91 -16.96 15.21
CA ASP A 352 11.73 -16.41 16.56
C ASP A 352 12.64 -15.19 16.80
N ALA A 353 13.38 -14.73 15.79
CA ALA A 353 14.18 -13.53 15.92
C ALA A 353 13.31 -12.27 16.05
N LYS A 354 13.89 -11.25 16.68
CA LYS A 354 13.27 -9.93 16.79
C LYS A 354 13.02 -9.34 15.40
N THR A 355 11.77 -8.94 15.17
CA THR A 355 11.41 -8.15 13.99
C THR A 355 11.89 -6.73 14.15
N ASP A 356 12.53 -6.22 13.11
CA ASP A 356 13.02 -4.85 13.07
C ASP A 356 11.90 -3.90 12.64
N PHE A 357 11.06 -3.53 13.61
CA PHE A 357 10.01 -2.53 13.44
C PHE A 357 10.11 -1.41 14.46
N ILE A 358 9.47 -0.29 14.16
CA ILE A 358 9.24 0.82 15.08
C ILE A 358 7.74 1.03 15.29
N LEU A 359 7.36 1.65 16.41
CA LEU A 359 6.01 2.15 16.65
C LEU A 359 5.84 3.47 15.91
N VAL A 360 4.98 3.47 14.90
CA VAL A 360 4.64 4.66 14.13
C VAL A 360 3.32 5.25 14.62
N ASN A 361 2.40 4.44 15.16
CA ASN A 361 1.18 4.89 15.83
C ASN A 361 0.28 5.78 14.97
N ALA A 362 0.14 5.45 13.68
CA ALA A 362 -0.67 6.19 12.73
C ALA A 362 -1.58 5.30 11.89
N ILE A 363 -2.59 5.91 11.28
CA ILE A 363 -3.44 5.33 10.24
C ILE A 363 -3.49 6.31 9.08
N LEU A 364 -3.35 5.80 7.86
CA LEU A 364 -3.58 6.59 6.64
C LEU A 364 -4.80 6.05 5.91
N CYS A 365 -5.50 6.92 5.18
CA CYS A 365 -6.63 6.51 4.34
C CYS A 365 -6.60 7.24 3.00
N SER A 366 -6.97 6.59 1.90
CA SER A 366 -7.14 7.25 0.60
C SER A 366 -7.97 6.41 -0.37
N ARG A 367 -8.53 7.06 -1.39
CA ARG A 367 -9.09 6.41 -2.58
C ARG A 367 -8.06 6.21 -3.70
N ASP A 368 -6.89 6.85 -3.60
CA ASP A 368 -5.81 6.77 -4.59
C ASP A 368 -4.63 5.99 -3.99
N SER A 369 -4.36 4.80 -4.55
CA SER A 369 -3.31 3.90 -4.07
C SER A 369 -1.91 4.48 -4.25
N VAL A 370 -1.67 5.32 -5.26
CA VAL A 370 -0.37 5.95 -5.49
C VAL A 370 -0.17 7.13 -4.54
N ALA A 371 -1.24 7.89 -4.27
CA ALA A 371 -1.17 9.04 -3.36
C ALA A 371 -0.86 8.60 -1.92
N ILE A 372 -1.55 7.58 -1.41
CA ILE A 372 -1.28 7.05 -0.06
C ILE A 372 0.14 6.46 0.05
N ASP A 373 0.62 5.72 -0.95
CA ASP A 373 1.99 5.15 -0.96
C ASP A 373 3.06 6.26 -1.10
N THR A 374 2.72 7.38 -1.74
CA THR A 374 3.58 8.57 -1.78
C THR A 374 3.70 9.21 -0.40
N VAL A 375 2.58 9.37 0.31
CA VAL A 375 2.58 9.89 1.69
C VAL A 375 3.25 8.90 2.65
N GLU A 376 3.04 7.60 2.49
CA GLU A 376 3.75 6.53 3.22
C GLU A 376 5.27 6.69 3.07
N THR A 377 5.75 6.82 1.83
CA THR A 377 7.17 6.95 1.52
C THR A 377 7.78 8.17 2.20
N LEU A 378 7.06 9.30 2.19
CA LEU A 378 7.50 10.54 2.85
C LEU A 378 7.40 10.48 4.38
N LEU A 379 6.40 9.77 4.92
CA LEU A 379 6.27 9.50 6.36
C LEU A 379 7.42 8.63 6.86
N SER A 380 7.86 7.65 6.07
CA SER A 380 9.06 6.85 6.34
C SER A 380 10.36 7.62 6.14
N GLY A 381 10.30 8.90 5.74
CA GLY A 381 11.46 9.75 5.54
C GLY A 381 12.30 9.39 4.32
N TYR A 382 11.71 8.67 3.35
CA TYR A 382 12.39 8.29 2.11
C TYR A 382 12.27 9.36 1.02
N GLN A 383 13.21 9.36 0.09
CA GLN A 383 13.20 10.16 -1.13
C GLN A 383 12.30 9.47 -2.18
N LEU A 384 11.37 10.20 -2.80
CA LEU A 384 10.44 9.62 -3.76
C LEU A 384 11.12 9.03 -5.01
N ASP A 385 12.24 9.61 -5.44
CA ASP A 385 13.02 9.13 -6.59
C ASP A 385 13.75 7.81 -6.35
N SER A 386 13.87 7.42 -5.08
CA SER A 386 14.44 6.13 -4.66
C SER A 386 13.43 4.98 -4.67
N VAL A 387 12.13 5.28 -4.88
CA VAL A 387 11.02 4.31 -4.91
C VAL A 387 10.38 4.31 -6.31
N PRO A 388 10.99 3.60 -7.29
CA PRO A 388 10.60 3.69 -8.70
C PRO A 388 9.18 3.19 -9.01
N LEU A 389 8.59 2.35 -8.13
CA LEU A 389 7.22 1.86 -8.29
C LEU A 389 6.20 3.01 -8.37
N LEU A 390 6.40 4.07 -7.57
CA LEU A 390 5.50 5.23 -7.54
C LEU A 390 5.50 5.96 -8.89
N GLU A 391 6.67 6.09 -9.51
CA GLU A 391 6.79 6.74 -10.81
C GLU A 391 6.25 5.86 -11.94
N SER A 392 6.45 4.54 -11.89
CA SER A 392 5.80 3.61 -12.83
C SER A 392 4.28 3.71 -12.76
N ALA A 393 3.71 3.66 -11.55
CA ALA A 393 2.27 3.73 -11.36
C ALA A 393 1.69 5.10 -11.77
N PHE A 394 2.42 6.19 -11.50
CA PHE A 394 2.05 7.52 -12.00
C PHE A 394 2.08 7.58 -13.53
N ARG A 395 3.16 7.11 -14.17
CA ARG A 395 3.30 7.02 -15.64
C ARG A 395 2.11 6.28 -16.25
N ASP A 396 1.68 5.18 -15.65
CA ASP A 396 0.66 4.28 -16.18
C ASP A 396 -0.78 4.70 -15.89
N GLY A 397 -0.97 5.89 -15.30
CA GLY A 397 -2.32 6.44 -15.10
C GLY A 397 -3.01 5.99 -13.82
N ILE A 398 -2.34 5.23 -12.94
CA ILE A 398 -2.98 4.55 -11.79
C ILE A 398 -3.37 5.53 -10.69
N GLY A 399 -2.54 6.54 -10.44
CA GLY A 399 -2.78 7.54 -9.41
C GLY A 399 -1.75 8.67 -9.46
N ILE A 400 -1.64 9.44 -8.38
CA ILE A 400 -0.75 10.62 -8.29
C ILE A 400 0.41 10.40 -7.32
N ASN A 401 1.64 10.58 -7.79
CA ASN A 401 2.85 10.54 -6.95
C ASN A 401 3.54 11.90 -6.74
N LYS A 402 2.84 13.00 -7.06
CA LYS A 402 3.40 14.35 -7.01
C LYS A 402 2.90 15.04 -5.74
N PRO A 403 3.76 15.31 -4.73
CA PRO A 403 3.37 15.91 -3.45
C PRO A 403 2.54 17.18 -3.59
N ALA A 404 2.92 18.07 -4.51
CA ALA A 404 2.16 19.29 -4.82
C ALA A 404 0.69 19.00 -5.17
N HIS A 405 0.40 17.85 -5.77
CA HIS A 405 -0.94 17.46 -6.24
C HIS A 405 -1.65 16.45 -5.31
N ILE A 406 -1.21 16.32 -4.06
CA ILE A 406 -1.90 15.49 -3.06
C ILE A 406 -2.49 16.41 -1.98
N ASP A 407 -3.75 16.17 -1.63
CA ASP A 407 -4.43 16.88 -0.55
C ASP A 407 -4.31 16.07 0.74
N LEU A 408 -3.25 16.34 1.51
CA LEU A 408 -3.00 15.69 2.79
C LEU A 408 -3.87 16.33 3.88
N LEU A 409 -4.92 15.62 4.24
CA LEU A 409 -5.83 15.99 5.32
C LEU A 409 -5.16 15.62 6.66
N GLY A 410 -5.31 16.49 7.66
CA GLY A 410 -4.55 16.35 8.92
C GLY A 410 -3.07 16.75 8.81
N PHE A 411 -2.74 17.65 7.88
CA PHE A 411 -1.35 18.05 7.61
C PHE A 411 -0.56 18.53 8.82
N ASP A 412 -1.18 19.28 9.74
CA ASP A 412 -0.54 19.72 10.98
C ASP A 412 -0.13 18.52 11.85
N ALA A 413 -1.03 17.54 11.98
CA ALA A 413 -0.75 16.31 12.70
C ALA A 413 0.38 15.54 12.00
N PHE A 414 0.36 15.44 10.67
CA PHE A 414 1.40 14.77 9.90
C PHE A 414 2.78 15.41 10.08
N ALA A 415 2.89 16.73 9.94
CA ALA A 415 4.16 17.45 10.08
C ALA A 415 4.73 17.29 11.49
N ASN A 416 3.90 17.51 12.52
CA ASN A 416 4.29 17.34 13.92
C ASN A 416 4.68 15.88 14.22
N HIS A 417 3.98 14.91 13.64
CA HIS A 417 4.24 13.49 13.87
C HIS A 417 5.53 13.02 13.20
N LYS A 418 5.83 13.50 11.98
CA LYS A 418 7.14 13.26 11.34
C LYS A 418 8.29 13.78 12.18
N GLN A 419 8.14 14.96 12.78
CA GLN A 419 9.11 15.53 13.71
C GLN A 419 9.22 14.68 14.97
N TRP A 420 8.09 14.31 15.58
CA TRP A 420 8.06 13.45 16.76
C TRP A 420 8.76 12.12 16.53
N LEU A 421 8.54 11.44 15.40
CA LEU A 421 9.23 10.20 15.05
C LEU A 421 10.75 10.38 15.07
N ARG A 422 11.25 11.47 14.48
CA ARG A 422 12.67 11.78 14.45
C ARG A 422 13.23 12.06 15.85
N GLU A 423 12.50 12.77 16.68
CA GLU A 423 12.94 13.12 18.03
C GLU A 423 12.84 11.95 19.02
N HIS A 424 11.85 11.08 18.84
CA HIS A 424 11.54 9.97 19.74
C HIS A 424 12.54 8.81 19.62
N TYR A 425 12.99 8.50 18.40
CA TYR A 425 13.92 7.38 18.19
C TYR A 425 15.39 7.85 18.23
N PRO A 426 16.24 7.20 19.06
CA PRO A 426 17.63 7.60 19.21
C PRO A 426 18.43 7.38 17.92
N GLY A 427 19.46 8.20 17.70
CA GLY A 427 20.34 8.11 16.52
C GLY A 427 19.82 8.85 15.27
N CYS A 428 18.71 9.56 15.39
CA CYS A 428 18.19 10.47 14.37
C CYS A 428 18.90 11.84 14.44
N GLU A 429 20.20 11.87 14.16
CA GLU A 429 20.99 13.09 13.99
C GLU A 429 20.58 13.87 12.71
N ALA A 430 21.35 14.89 12.32
CA ALA A 430 21.15 15.55 11.04
C ALA A 430 21.29 14.52 9.91
N ARG A 431 20.26 14.37 9.07
CA ARG A 431 20.17 13.44 7.91
C ARG A 431 19.92 11.96 8.22
N SER A 432 19.44 11.62 9.42
CA SER A 432 18.92 10.28 9.70
C SER A 432 17.47 10.31 10.12
N TYR A 433 16.80 9.19 9.90
CA TYR A 433 15.40 8.96 10.22
C TYR A 433 15.27 7.55 10.81
N PRO A 434 14.18 7.24 11.54
CA PRO A 434 14.07 5.94 12.21
C PRO A 434 14.07 4.73 11.28
N PHE A 435 13.72 4.87 10.00
CA PHE A 435 13.69 3.81 9.00
C PHE A 435 15.08 3.49 8.40
N GLU A 436 15.27 2.26 7.92
CA GLU A 436 16.56 1.82 7.38
C GLU A 436 16.88 2.49 6.03
N ASN A 437 18.07 3.07 5.93
CA ASN A 437 18.58 3.66 4.69
C ASN A 437 19.15 2.60 3.74
N GLY A 438 18.73 2.63 2.48
CA GLY A 438 19.22 1.79 1.40
C GLY A 438 18.51 0.45 1.23
N TRP A 439 17.60 0.06 2.15
CA TRP A 439 16.85 -1.18 2.03
C TRP A 439 15.94 -1.16 0.79
N GLY A 440 16.19 -2.06 -0.15
CA GLY A 440 15.47 -2.08 -1.44
C GLY A 440 15.58 -0.77 -2.23
N ASN A 441 16.74 -0.11 -2.15
CA ASN A 441 17.05 1.21 -2.72
C ASN A 441 16.37 2.42 -2.07
N ALA A 442 15.47 2.25 -1.10
CA ALA A 442 14.85 3.39 -0.44
C ALA A 442 15.91 4.24 0.30
N LYS A 443 16.09 5.49 -0.11
CA LYS A 443 17.09 6.40 0.47
C LYS A 443 16.42 7.37 1.43
N ILE A 444 17.02 7.56 2.61
CA ILE A 444 16.56 8.59 3.55
C ILE A 444 16.83 9.99 2.97
N GLN A 445 15.94 10.94 3.26
CA GLN A 445 16.11 12.33 2.84
C GLN A 445 17.36 12.98 3.46
N ASP A 446 18.05 13.83 2.69
CA ASP A 446 19.26 14.50 3.18
C ASP A 446 18.98 15.68 4.12
N ASP A 447 17.72 16.13 4.20
CA ASP A 447 17.22 17.04 5.23
C ASP A 447 15.70 16.88 5.43
N PHE A 448 15.21 17.41 6.56
CA PHE A 448 13.81 17.40 6.97
C PHE A 448 13.34 18.82 7.36
N ASN A 449 14.01 19.84 6.82
CA ASN A 449 13.73 21.22 7.22
C ASN A 449 12.46 21.69 6.52
N ALA A 450 11.48 22.17 7.29
CA ALA A 450 10.26 22.75 6.75
C ALA A 450 10.50 24.15 6.14
N PRO A 451 9.64 24.62 5.22
CA PRO A 451 9.66 25.98 4.71
C PRO A 451 9.78 27.06 5.81
N VAL A 452 10.49 28.15 5.53
CA VAL A 452 10.70 29.27 6.46
C VAL A 452 10.15 30.57 5.90
N ASP A 453 10.18 31.65 6.69
CA ASP A 453 9.66 32.97 6.30
C ASP A 453 8.22 32.96 5.79
N VAL A 454 7.42 32.02 6.30
CA VAL A 454 6.03 31.81 5.91
C VAL A 454 5.15 32.87 6.55
N LYS A 455 4.70 33.84 5.76
CA LYS A 455 3.94 34.99 6.23
C LYS A 455 2.77 35.26 5.30
N VAL A 456 1.69 35.78 5.88
CA VAL A 456 0.52 36.21 5.15
C VAL A 456 0.02 37.54 5.70
N SER A 457 -0.54 38.37 4.82
CA SER A 457 -1.46 39.43 5.20
C SER A 457 -2.65 39.42 4.25
N CYS A 458 -3.86 39.56 4.79
CA CYS A 458 -5.07 39.71 4.00
C CYS A 458 -5.62 41.13 4.18
N LYS A 459 -5.92 41.80 3.07
CA LYS A 459 -6.34 43.21 3.05
C LYS A 459 -7.48 43.39 2.07
N ARG A 460 -8.38 44.34 2.35
CA ARG A 460 -9.39 44.77 1.40
C ARG A 460 -8.73 45.63 0.31
N GLU A 461 -9.02 45.34 -0.95
CA GLU A 461 -8.56 46.12 -2.09
C GLU A 461 -9.73 46.33 -3.06
N GLY A 462 -10.21 47.57 -3.13
CA GLY A 462 -11.44 47.91 -3.86
C GLY A 462 -12.67 47.17 -3.29
N THR A 463 -13.32 46.37 -4.14
CA THR A 463 -14.49 45.55 -3.80
C THR A 463 -14.14 44.12 -3.37
N GLY A 464 -12.86 43.73 -3.40
CA GLY A 464 -12.40 42.38 -3.08
C GLY A 464 -11.37 42.33 -1.97
N TYR A 465 -10.82 41.13 -1.75
CA TYR A 465 -9.77 40.86 -0.76
C TYR A 465 -8.54 40.30 -1.45
N VAL A 466 -7.37 40.66 -0.95
CA VAL A 466 -6.09 40.20 -1.48
C VAL A 466 -5.25 39.62 -0.36
N PHE A 467 -4.75 38.41 -0.59
CA PHE A 467 -3.72 37.77 0.20
C PHE A 467 -2.35 38.16 -0.38
N GLU A 468 -1.50 38.75 0.44
CA GLU A 468 -0.08 38.91 0.17
C GLU A 468 0.68 37.90 1.02
N TYR A 469 1.50 37.07 0.37
CA TYR A 469 2.20 35.99 1.05
C TYR A 469 3.69 35.97 0.71
N THR A 470 4.47 35.37 1.61
CA THR A 470 5.87 35.01 1.39
C THR A 470 6.13 33.62 1.96
N ALA A 471 7.04 32.89 1.35
CA ALA A 471 7.62 31.66 1.88
C ALA A 471 9.02 31.50 1.29
N SER A 472 9.90 30.79 2.00
CA SER A 472 11.28 30.57 1.57
C SER A 472 11.68 29.12 1.82
N GLU A 473 12.57 28.62 0.99
CA GLU A 473 13.31 27.39 1.26
C GLU A 473 14.29 27.65 2.43
N PRO A 474 14.40 26.75 3.43
CA PRO A 474 15.36 26.90 4.52
C PRO A 474 16.82 26.95 4.02
N THR A 475 17.79 27.22 4.91
CA THR A 475 19.21 27.09 4.55
C THR A 475 19.95 26.30 5.64
N PRO A 476 20.53 25.13 5.33
CA PRO A 476 20.53 24.44 4.03
C PRO A 476 19.14 23.85 3.68
N CYS A 477 18.81 23.82 2.39
CA CYS A 477 17.58 23.19 1.88
C CYS A 477 17.85 22.48 0.56
N ILE A 478 17.37 21.24 0.47
CA ILE A 478 17.35 20.46 -0.77
C ILE A 478 15.93 20.37 -1.36
N HIS A 479 14.89 20.58 -0.54
CA HIS A 479 13.49 20.43 -0.95
C HIS A 479 12.89 21.74 -1.44
N LYS A 480 12.54 21.77 -2.73
CA LYS A 480 11.85 22.93 -3.31
C LYS A 480 10.46 23.10 -2.71
N LEU A 481 10.00 24.35 -2.63
CA LEU A 481 8.59 24.63 -2.36
C LEU A 481 7.73 23.92 -3.41
N ALA A 482 6.66 23.27 -2.96
CA ALA A 482 5.76 22.49 -3.78
C ALA A 482 4.42 23.21 -4.02
N ARG A 483 3.88 23.85 -2.97
CA ARG A 483 2.55 24.49 -3.01
C ARG A 483 2.37 25.46 -1.85
N ILE A 484 1.57 26.51 -2.03
CA ILE A 484 1.02 27.33 -0.94
C ILE A 484 -0.49 27.11 -0.89
N ASP A 485 -1.02 26.76 0.27
CA ASP A 485 -2.46 26.72 0.52
C ASP A 485 -2.87 27.96 1.30
N LEU A 486 -3.87 28.69 0.81
CA LEU A 486 -4.47 29.84 1.49
C LEU A 486 -5.67 29.35 2.30
N LEU A 487 -5.67 29.62 3.60
CA LEU A 487 -6.69 29.15 4.54
C LEU A 487 -7.52 30.29 5.10
N VAL A 488 -8.83 30.08 5.17
CA VAL A 488 -9.80 30.93 5.87
C VAL A 488 -10.56 30.07 6.86
N ASN A 489 -10.53 30.44 8.14
CA ASN A 489 -11.11 29.68 9.24
C ASN A 489 -10.68 28.20 9.27
N GLY A 490 -9.42 27.93 8.87
CA GLY A 490 -8.85 26.58 8.80
C GLY A 490 -9.22 25.78 7.54
N THR A 491 -10.01 26.34 6.62
CA THR A 491 -10.38 25.70 5.35
C THR A 491 -9.54 26.25 4.21
N VAL A 492 -9.00 25.37 3.35
CA VAL A 492 -8.27 25.80 2.14
C VAL A 492 -9.24 26.42 1.14
N VAL A 493 -9.12 27.71 0.89
CA VAL A 493 -9.94 28.47 -0.08
C VAL A 493 -9.27 28.59 -1.44
N GLN A 494 -7.94 28.52 -1.50
CA GLN A 494 -7.19 28.59 -2.75
C GLN A 494 -5.82 27.90 -2.61
N ARG A 495 -5.33 27.34 -3.71
CA ARG A 495 -4.00 26.73 -3.80
C ARG A 495 -3.16 27.42 -4.88
N ILE A 496 -1.87 27.56 -4.62
CA ILE A 496 -0.90 28.22 -5.48
C ILE A 496 0.22 27.25 -5.80
N PHE A 497 0.56 27.12 -7.08
CA PHE A 497 1.58 26.20 -7.60
C PHE A 497 2.77 26.90 -8.26
N ASP A 498 2.68 28.21 -8.45
CA ASP A 498 3.68 29.08 -9.06
C ASP A 498 3.94 30.30 -8.16
N ASN A 499 5.04 31.02 -8.39
CA ASN A 499 5.40 32.19 -7.56
C ASN A 499 5.38 31.86 -6.04
N LEU A 500 5.86 30.67 -5.68
CA LEU A 500 5.73 30.13 -4.32
C LEU A 500 6.50 30.94 -3.28
N ASN A 501 7.56 31.65 -3.68
CA ASN A 501 8.37 32.46 -2.77
C ASN A 501 7.65 33.72 -2.27
N GLY A 502 6.59 34.13 -2.97
CA GLY A 502 5.76 35.24 -2.57
C GLY A 502 5.01 35.87 -3.73
N GLY A 503 3.85 36.44 -3.40
CA GLY A 503 2.94 36.97 -4.40
C GLY A 503 1.73 37.64 -3.79
N ARG A 504 0.81 38.03 -4.67
CA ARG A 504 -0.48 38.65 -4.34
C ARG A 504 -1.58 37.89 -5.07
N VAL A 505 -2.61 37.48 -4.35
CA VAL A 505 -3.71 36.69 -4.89
C VAL A 505 -5.05 37.25 -4.40
N ALA A 506 -5.95 37.53 -5.35
CA ALA A 506 -7.30 37.95 -5.03
C ALA A 506 -8.14 36.75 -4.58
N ILE A 507 -8.86 36.90 -3.47
CA ILE A 507 -9.79 35.90 -2.94
C ILE A 507 -11.20 36.49 -2.85
N ASP A 508 -12.18 35.67 -3.23
CA ASP A 508 -13.58 35.94 -2.93
C ASP A 508 -13.92 35.47 -1.51
N LEU A 509 -14.28 36.42 -0.65
CA LEU A 509 -14.73 36.17 0.72
C LEU A 509 -16.23 36.48 0.92
N ALA A 510 -17.02 36.56 -0.16
CA ALA A 510 -18.42 36.94 -0.08
C ALA A 510 -19.25 36.07 0.90
N GLU A 511 -18.93 34.79 1.03
CA GLU A 511 -19.59 33.87 1.97
C GLU A 511 -19.37 34.23 3.45
N TYR A 512 -18.31 34.98 3.75
CA TYR A 512 -17.95 35.41 5.10
C TYR A 512 -18.41 36.83 5.43
N ARG A 513 -19.21 37.48 4.58
CA ARG A 513 -19.66 38.86 4.79
C ARG A 513 -20.25 39.07 6.20
N GLY A 514 -19.77 40.10 6.89
CA GLY A 514 -20.17 40.45 8.25
C GLY A 514 -19.51 39.61 9.35
N GLN A 515 -18.67 38.65 9.01
CA GLN A 515 -17.99 37.76 9.95
C GLN A 515 -16.53 38.20 10.18
N ASN A 516 -16.00 37.85 11.34
CA ASN A 516 -14.56 37.85 11.56
C ASN A 516 -13.99 36.53 11.05
N VAL A 517 -12.95 36.60 10.23
CA VAL A 517 -12.28 35.44 9.67
C VAL A 517 -10.83 35.39 10.12
N ARG A 518 -10.33 34.17 10.24
CA ARG A 518 -8.93 33.85 10.54
C ARG A 518 -8.23 33.40 9.27
N CYS A 519 -7.23 34.14 8.85
CA CYS A 519 -6.48 33.92 7.62
C CYS A 519 -5.08 33.38 7.93
N ARG A 520 -4.69 32.30 7.26
CA ARG A 520 -3.37 31.67 7.35
C ARG A 520 -2.92 31.19 5.98
N ILE A 521 -1.65 30.85 5.85
CA ILE A 521 -1.16 30.03 4.75
C ILE A 521 -0.42 28.81 5.28
N ALA A 522 -0.47 27.72 4.53
CA ALA A 522 0.41 26.57 4.69
C ALA A 522 1.39 26.55 3.51
N ALA A 523 2.68 26.60 3.79
CA ALA A 523 3.73 26.43 2.78
C ALA A 523 4.27 25.01 2.83
N TRP A 524 4.26 24.34 1.69
CA TRP A 524 4.65 22.95 1.53
C TRP A 524 5.92 22.83 0.71
N ASP A 525 6.76 21.85 1.03
CA ASP A 525 7.87 21.42 0.18
C ASP A 525 7.59 20.07 -0.52
N MET A 526 8.52 19.65 -1.37
CA MET A 526 8.45 18.38 -2.10
C MET A 526 8.57 17.13 -1.22
N ALA A 527 8.84 17.27 0.08
CA ALA A 527 8.88 16.20 1.07
C ALA A 527 7.65 16.18 1.99
N LEU A 528 6.64 17.01 1.69
CA LEU A 528 5.48 17.27 2.54
C LEU A 528 5.86 17.74 3.95
N ASN A 529 6.99 18.42 4.10
CA ASN A 529 7.21 19.26 5.27
C ASN A 529 6.38 20.53 5.10
N CYS A 530 5.76 20.97 6.18
CA CYS A 530 4.79 22.07 6.16
C CYS A 530 5.10 23.07 7.26
N THR A 531 5.00 24.35 6.93
CA THR A 531 5.01 25.44 7.91
C THR A 531 3.77 26.29 7.72
N LEU A 532 3.04 26.52 8.81
CA LEU A 532 1.93 27.47 8.85
C LEU A 532 2.44 28.87 9.19
N SER A 533 1.90 29.89 8.53
CA SER A 533 2.09 31.29 8.96
C SER A 533 1.43 31.54 10.31
N GLU A 534 1.76 32.66 10.96
CA GLU A 534 0.92 33.21 12.03
C GLU A 534 -0.52 33.44 11.52
N GLU A 535 -1.47 33.36 12.45
CA GLU A 535 -2.87 33.63 12.19
C GLU A 535 -3.14 35.14 12.19
N THR A 536 -3.82 35.61 11.14
CA THR A 536 -4.24 37.00 11.01
C THR A 536 -5.76 37.08 11.04
N GLU A 537 -6.31 37.94 11.90
CA GLU A 537 -7.75 38.16 11.99
C GLU A 537 -8.16 39.39 11.20
N MET A 538 -9.30 39.30 10.53
CA MET A 538 -9.91 40.46 9.89
C MET A 538 -11.42 40.34 9.79
N LYS A 539 -12.10 41.48 9.69
CA LYS A 539 -13.54 41.53 9.43
C LYS A 539 -13.79 41.62 7.93
N VAL A 540 -14.71 40.79 7.44
CA VAL A 540 -15.21 40.85 6.06
C VAL A 540 -16.45 41.74 6.03
N ASP A 541 -16.45 42.73 5.14
CA ASP A 541 -17.47 43.80 5.05
C ASP A 541 -18.61 43.45 4.09
#